data_AF-A0A2R3QPC5-F1
#
_entry.id   AF-A0A2R3QPC5-F1
#
_cell.length_a   1.000
_cell.length_b   1.000
_cell.length_c   1.000
_cell.angle_alpha   90.00
_cell.angle_beta   90.00
_cell.angle_gamma   90.00
#
_symmetry.space_group_name_H-M   'P 1'
#
loop_
_entity.id
_entity.type
_entity.pdbx_description
1 polymer ?
#
loop_
_entity_poly.entity_id
_entity_poly.type
_entity_poly.pdbx_seq_one_letter_code
_entity_poly.pdbx_strand_id
1 'polypeptide(L)'
;MQGSEHRDDEHSTPVEDPRPRLRWRFIASVLLIAFLVGVMLGRLFDPPRLRIEDAEPWEQGLQLWFNREPQALSEHVNGALVYRFDDAYGRVRDGQLSLPMGLVNWRIERDGRDLLLVLISPRPLDGEWRGAPEDGRWRVRLALRPE
;
A
#
# COMPACT_ATOMS: atom_id res chain seq x y z
N MET A 1 -21.57 -23.08 83.28
CA MET A 1 -21.80 -24.15 82.29
C MET A 1 -23.23 -24.02 81.80
N GLN A 2 -23.43 -24.08 80.46
CA GLN A 2 -24.70 -24.04 79.70
C GLN A 2 -25.56 -22.77 79.86
N GLY A 3 -25.99 -22.07 78.81
CA GLY A 3 -25.84 -22.21 77.37
C GLY A 3 -26.60 -21.02 76.79
N SER A 4 -25.92 -20.13 76.08
CA SER A 4 -26.50 -18.89 75.56
C SER A 4 -27.36 -19.18 74.33
N GLU A 5 -28.52 -18.53 74.37
CA GLU A 5 -29.62 -18.43 73.42
C GLU A 5 -29.26 -18.57 71.94
N HIS A 6 -30.12 -19.34 71.28
CA HIS A 6 -30.35 -19.29 69.83
C HIS A 6 -31.27 -18.11 69.54
N ARG A 7 -30.79 -17.10 68.80
CA ARG A 7 -31.69 -16.22 68.04
C ARG A 7 -31.01 -15.46 66.90
N ASP A 8 -31.59 -15.66 65.72
CA ASP A 8 -31.66 -14.78 64.54
C ASP A 8 -30.37 -14.44 63.79
N ASP A 9 -29.98 -15.36 62.88
CA ASP A 9 -29.19 -15.04 61.67
C ASP A 9 -30.04 -15.24 60.39
N GLU A 10 -31.37 -15.16 60.50
CA GLU A 10 -32.28 -15.25 59.37
C GLU A 10 -32.56 -13.86 58.80
N HIS A 11 -31.59 -13.21 58.13
CA HIS A 11 -31.82 -12.18 57.09
C HIS A 11 -30.48 -11.75 56.44
N SER A 12 -29.68 -12.69 55.95
CA SER A 12 -28.64 -12.34 54.97
C SER A 12 -29.29 -12.17 53.60
N THR A 13 -29.73 -10.96 53.25
CA THR A 13 -29.82 -10.59 51.84
C THR A 13 -28.45 -10.85 51.23
N PRO A 14 -28.31 -11.66 50.15
CA PRO A 14 -27.01 -11.84 49.53
C PRO A 14 -26.54 -10.45 49.09
N VAL A 15 -25.48 -9.94 49.72
CA VAL A 15 -24.80 -8.75 49.24
C VAL A 15 -24.32 -9.11 47.85
N GLU A 16 -25.00 -8.57 46.85
CA GLU A 16 -24.72 -8.84 45.45
C GLU A 16 -23.27 -8.42 45.19
N ASP A 17 -22.38 -9.40 45.11
CA ASP A 17 -20.94 -9.14 44.99
C ASP A 17 -20.73 -8.33 43.70
N PRO A 18 -20.33 -7.04 43.75
CA PRO A 18 -20.27 -6.20 42.56
C PRO A 18 -19.08 -6.56 41.65
N ARG A 19 -18.18 -7.42 42.14
CA ARG A 19 -16.93 -7.82 41.50
C ARG A 19 -17.07 -8.44 40.09
N PRO A 20 -18.09 -9.27 39.76
CA PRO A 20 -18.25 -9.87 38.42
C PRO A 20 -18.52 -8.85 37.32
N ARG A 21 -19.26 -7.78 37.64
CA ARG A 21 -19.54 -6.69 36.68
C ARG A 21 -18.32 -5.82 36.46
N LEU A 22 -17.51 -5.59 37.50
CA LEU A 22 -16.30 -4.78 37.42
C LEU A 22 -15.22 -5.44 36.56
N ARG A 23 -14.99 -6.74 36.71
CA ARG A 23 -14.03 -7.50 35.88
C ARG A 23 -14.41 -7.54 34.40
N TRP A 24 -15.71 -7.64 34.08
CA TRP A 24 -16.19 -7.57 32.69
C TRP A 24 -16.00 -6.19 32.07
N ARG A 25 -16.26 -5.12 32.83
CA ARG A 25 -16.01 -3.74 32.38
C ARG A 25 -14.52 -3.49 32.17
N PHE A 26 -13.66 -4.05 33.02
CA PHE A 26 -12.22 -3.99 32.84
C PHE A 26 -11.77 -4.71 31.57
N ILE A 27 -12.21 -5.96 31.34
CA ILE A 27 -11.89 -6.72 30.12
C ILE A 27 -12.39 -5.98 28.87
N ALA A 28 -13.62 -5.45 28.90
CA ALA A 28 -14.17 -4.67 27.80
C ALA A 28 -13.35 -3.40 27.52
N SER A 29 -12.87 -2.72 28.57
CA SER A 29 -12.01 -1.54 28.43
C SER A 29 -10.64 -1.89 27.86
N VAL A 30 -10.05 -3.00 28.31
CA VAL A 30 -8.76 -3.51 27.79
C VAL A 30 -8.89 -3.91 26.32
N LEU A 31 -9.97 -4.60 25.94
CA LEU A 31 -10.26 -4.95 24.54
C LEU A 31 -10.45 -3.71 23.67
N LEU A 32 -11.17 -2.70 24.17
CA LEU A 32 -11.37 -1.44 23.46
C LEU A 32 -10.05 -0.70 23.26
N ILE A 33 -9.21 -0.62 24.29
CA ILE A 33 -7.88 -0.01 24.19
C ILE A 33 -7.00 -0.79 23.22
N ALA A 34 -6.95 -2.12 23.32
CA ALA A 34 -6.20 -2.97 22.41
C ALA A 34 -6.68 -2.82 20.96
N PHE A 35 -7.99 -2.68 20.74
CA PHE A 35 -8.57 -2.41 19.42
C PHE A 35 -8.15 -1.03 18.89
N LEU A 36 -8.28 0.02 19.70
CA LEU A 36 -7.88 1.38 19.31
C LEU A 36 -6.37 1.45 19.00
N VAL A 37 -5.54 0.83 19.84
CA VAL A 37 -4.09 0.73 19.62
C VAL A 37 -3.79 -0.10 18.37
N GLY A 38 -4.50 -1.20 18.14
CA GLY A 38 -4.38 -2.01 16.93
C GLY A 38 -4.70 -1.25 15.65
N VAL A 39 -5.76 -0.42 15.67
CA VAL A 39 -6.11 0.46 14.54
C VAL A 39 -5.05 1.54 14.32
N MET A 40 -4.52 2.14 15.39
CA MET A 40 -3.45 3.13 15.28
C MET A 40 -2.13 2.51 14.79
N LEU A 41 -1.80 1.29 15.21
CA LEU A 41 -0.62 0.56 14.73
C LEU A 41 -0.79 0.09 13.29
N GLY A 42 -1.99 -0.33 12.89
CA GLY A 42 -2.27 -0.81 11.53
C GLY A 42 -1.86 0.21 10.45
N ARG A 43 -2.03 1.50 10.73
CA ARG A 43 -1.65 2.58 9.80
C ARG A 43 -0.16 2.90 9.78
N LEU A 44 0.59 2.52 10.82
CA LEU A 44 2.04 2.76 10.88
C LEU A 44 2.82 1.76 10.02
N PHE A 45 2.22 0.61 9.71
CA PHE A 45 2.79 -0.41 8.83
C PHE A 45 2.33 -0.29 7.37
N ASP A 46 1.56 0.75 7.01
CA ASP A 46 1.28 1.02 5.60
C ASP A 46 2.62 1.25 4.89
N PRO A 47 2.97 0.43 3.88
CA PRO A 47 4.22 0.62 3.17
C PRO A 47 4.23 2.02 2.56
N PRO A 48 5.38 2.71 2.55
CA PRO A 48 5.48 4.02 1.95
C PRO A 48 4.99 3.94 0.50
N ARG A 49 4.18 4.94 0.12
CA ARG A 49 3.59 5.01 -1.22
C ARG A 49 4.66 4.83 -2.28
N LEU A 50 4.30 4.14 -3.37
CA LEU A 50 5.22 3.94 -4.48
C LEU A 50 5.61 5.31 -5.05
N ARG A 51 6.91 5.54 -5.22
CA ARG A 51 7.42 6.82 -5.71
C ARG A 51 8.33 6.60 -6.91
N ILE A 52 8.02 7.28 -8.03
CA ILE A 52 8.97 7.43 -9.14
C ILE A 52 9.94 8.55 -8.78
N GLU A 53 11.19 8.17 -8.55
CA GLU A 53 12.28 9.09 -8.21
C GLU A 53 12.87 9.70 -9.48
N ASP A 54 13.14 8.85 -10.47
CA ASP A 54 13.75 9.28 -11.72
C ASP A 54 13.26 8.47 -12.92
N ALA A 55 13.39 9.08 -14.09
CA ALA A 55 13.03 8.50 -15.37
C ALA A 55 14.07 8.93 -16.41
N GLU A 56 14.77 7.95 -16.95
CA GLU A 56 15.91 8.17 -17.85
C GLU A 56 15.73 7.36 -19.14
N PRO A 57 16.07 7.93 -20.31
CA PRO A 57 16.16 7.18 -21.55
C PRO A 57 17.18 6.04 -21.44
N TRP A 58 16.85 4.87 -21.96
CA TRP A 58 17.78 3.75 -22.06
C TRP A 58 17.84 3.25 -23.51
N GLU A 59 18.96 2.66 -23.92
CA GLU A 59 19.22 2.26 -25.31
C GLU A 59 18.12 1.39 -25.93
N GLN A 60 17.43 0.59 -25.11
CA GLN A 60 16.36 -0.33 -25.54
C GLN A 60 14.97 0.09 -25.05
N GLY A 61 14.83 1.25 -24.41
CA GLY A 61 13.54 1.73 -23.90
C GLY A 61 13.67 2.78 -22.80
N LEU A 62 12.98 2.56 -21.68
CA LEU A 62 12.92 3.52 -20.57
C LEU A 62 13.44 2.88 -19.29
N GLN A 63 14.28 3.60 -18.55
CA GLN A 63 14.72 3.22 -17.22
C GLN A 63 14.02 4.09 -16.18
N LEU A 64 13.43 3.45 -15.18
CA LEU A 64 12.67 4.11 -14.13
C LEU A 64 13.23 3.70 -12.78
N TRP A 65 13.37 4.68 -11.91
CA TRP A 65 13.86 4.50 -10.55
C TRP A 65 12.71 4.66 -9.57
N PHE A 66 12.50 3.64 -8.76
CA PHE A 66 11.46 3.59 -7.75
C PHE A 66 12.07 3.45 -6.36
N ASN A 67 11.34 3.89 -5.35
CA ASN A 67 11.71 3.66 -3.94
C ASN A 67 11.55 2.19 -3.49
N ARG A 68 10.69 1.43 -4.16
CA ARG A 68 10.40 0.02 -3.89
C ARG A 68 9.96 -0.70 -5.16
N GLU A 69 9.83 -2.01 -5.10
CA GLU A 69 9.32 -2.81 -6.22
C GLU A 69 7.92 -2.31 -6.65
N PRO A 70 7.76 -1.86 -7.92
CA PRO A 70 6.49 -1.40 -8.43
C PRO A 70 5.63 -2.59 -8.88
N GLN A 71 4.35 -2.56 -8.51
CA GLN A 71 3.33 -3.36 -9.17
C GLN A 71 2.67 -2.47 -10.21
N ALA A 72 2.88 -2.81 -11.48
CA ALA A 72 2.35 -2.06 -12.61
C ALA A 72 1.37 -2.93 -13.39
N LEU A 73 0.22 -2.38 -13.74
CA LEU A 73 -0.70 -3.00 -14.68
C LEU A 73 -0.44 -2.42 -16.07
N SER A 74 -0.05 -3.26 -17.03
CA SER A 74 0.11 -2.87 -18.42
C SER A 74 -1.19 -3.02 -19.18
N GLU A 75 -1.58 -1.99 -19.92
CA GLU A 75 -2.76 -1.96 -20.77
C GLU A 75 -2.41 -1.34 -22.12
N HIS A 76 -2.89 -1.95 -23.21
CA HIS A 76 -2.75 -1.42 -24.56
C HIS A 76 -4.01 -0.64 -24.93
N VAL A 77 -3.87 0.67 -25.12
CA VAL A 77 -4.99 1.57 -25.43
C VAL A 77 -4.70 2.34 -26.71
N ASN A 78 -5.48 2.11 -27.77
CA ASN A 78 -5.41 2.85 -29.04
C ASN A 78 -3.99 2.93 -29.66
N GLY A 79 -3.20 1.86 -29.58
CA GLY A 79 -1.82 1.84 -30.09
C GLY A 79 -0.79 2.51 -29.17
N ALA A 80 -1.19 2.91 -27.96
CA ALA A 80 -0.30 3.31 -26.88
C ALA A 80 -0.19 2.19 -25.84
N LEU A 81 0.99 2.04 -25.27
CA LEU A 81 1.24 1.15 -24.14
C LEU A 81 1.17 1.99 -22.86
N VAL A 82 0.27 1.65 -21.96
CA VAL A 82 0.04 2.37 -20.71
C VAL A 82 0.36 1.47 -19.53
N TYR A 83 1.20 1.97 -18.62
CA TYR A 83 1.42 1.34 -17.32
C TYR A 83 0.74 2.17 -16.24
N ARG A 84 -0.20 1.56 -15.52
CA ARG A 84 -0.85 2.16 -14.35
C ARG A 84 -0.18 1.69 -13.06
N PHE A 85 0.09 2.63 -12.17
CA PHE A 85 0.59 2.41 -10.82
C PHE A 85 -0.44 2.92 -9.80
N ASP A 86 -1.03 2.01 -9.04
CA ASP A 86 -2.06 2.34 -8.05
C ASP A 86 -1.44 2.97 -6.78
N ASP A 87 -2.05 4.02 -6.24
CA ASP A 87 -1.57 4.81 -5.08
C ASP A 87 -0.08 5.20 -5.17
N ALA A 88 0.34 5.62 -6.37
CA ALA A 88 1.71 6.02 -6.66
C ALA A 88 1.85 7.56 -6.78
N TYR A 89 3.03 8.07 -6.44
CA TYR A 89 3.36 9.47 -6.57
C TYR A 89 4.63 9.66 -7.40
N GLY A 90 4.66 10.69 -8.24
CA GLY A 90 5.82 10.97 -9.07
C GLY A 90 5.78 12.38 -9.61
N ARG A 91 6.91 12.86 -10.09
CA ARG A 91 6.94 14.11 -10.87
C ARG A 91 6.39 13.80 -12.26
N VAL A 92 5.42 14.59 -12.71
CA VAL A 92 4.96 14.58 -14.10
C VAL A 92 6.14 14.97 -14.99
N ARG A 93 6.43 14.14 -15.98
CA ARG A 93 7.57 14.29 -16.89
C ARG A 93 7.22 13.69 -18.24
N ASP A 94 7.75 14.26 -19.29
CA ASP A 94 7.63 13.75 -20.64
C ASP A 94 9.00 13.71 -21.31
N GLY A 95 9.10 12.93 -22.37
CA GLY A 95 10.30 12.82 -23.16
C GLY A 95 10.09 11.99 -24.41
N GLN A 96 11.16 11.87 -25.18
CA GLN A 96 11.18 11.12 -26.42
C GLN A 96 12.35 10.14 -26.41
N LEU A 97 12.10 8.93 -26.89
CA LEU A 97 13.08 7.88 -27.10
C LEU A 97 13.25 7.68 -28.60
N SER A 98 14.50 7.62 -29.05
CA SER A 98 14.83 7.22 -30.41
C SER A 98 15.26 5.76 -30.41
N LEU A 99 14.33 4.87 -30.75
CA LEU A 99 14.58 3.43 -30.81
C LEU A 99 14.74 2.97 -32.26
N PRO A 100 15.31 1.78 -32.53
CA PRO A 100 15.43 1.24 -33.88
C PRO A 100 14.07 1.11 -34.61
N MET A 101 12.98 0.99 -33.87
CA MET A 101 11.62 0.91 -34.40
C MET A 101 10.98 2.27 -34.72
N GLY A 102 11.59 3.38 -34.30
CA GLY A 102 11.09 4.74 -34.50
C GLY A 102 11.16 5.60 -33.23
N LEU A 103 10.58 6.81 -33.34
CA LEU A 103 10.44 7.71 -32.21
C LEU A 103 9.27 7.27 -31.33
N VAL A 104 9.54 7.06 -30.03
CA VAL A 104 8.55 6.74 -29.01
C VAL A 104 8.47 7.90 -28.04
N ASN A 105 7.30 8.53 -27.95
CA ASN A 105 7.06 9.57 -26.97
C ASN A 105 6.57 8.90 -25.68
N TRP A 106 7.13 9.30 -24.54
CA TRP A 106 6.69 8.81 -23.25
C TRP A 106 6.32 9.99 -22.36
N ARG A 107 5.35 9.75 -21.48
CA ARG A 107 4.90 10.74 -20.51
C ARG A 107 4.42 10.04 -19.25
N ILE A 108 4.77 10.63 -18.12
CA ILE A 108 4.34 10.25 -16.78
C ILE A 108 3.28 11.29 -16.40
N GLU A 109 2.04 10.85 -16.31
CA GLU A 109 0.89 11.67 -15.98
C GLU A 109 0.30 11.22 -14.65
N ARG A 110 -0.37 12.15 -13.96
CA ARG A 110 -1.05 11.84 -12.71
C ARG A 110 -2.53 11.69 -12.98
N ASP A 111 -3.11 10.57 -12.53
CA ASP A 111 -4.53 10.30 -12.62
C ASP A 111 -5.12 10.16 -11.21
N GLY A 112 -5.49 11.31 -10.62
CA GLY A 112 -5.99 11.38 -9.25
C GLY A 112 -4.96 10.89 -8.21
N ARG A 113 -5.16 9.68 -7.70
CA ARG A 113 -4.27 9.00 -6.74
C ARG A 113 -3.25 8.09 -7.40
N ASP A 114 -3.46 7.78 -8.67
CA ASP A 114 -2.64 6.86 -9.43
C ASP A 114 -1.68 7.64 -10.33
N LEU A 115 -0.69 6.93 -10.83
CA LEU A 115 0.29 7.45 -11.77
C LEU A 115 0.23 6.61 -13.04
N LEU A 116 0.24 7.27 -14.19
CA LEU A 116 0.20 6.65 -15.51
C LEU A 116 1.51 6.91 -16.23
N LEU A 117 2.14 5.87 -16.77
CA LEU A 117 3.20 5.99 -17.75
C LEU A 117 2.62 5.61 -19.11
N VAL A 118 2.50 6.59 -19.99
CA VAL A 118 1.93 6.42 -21.33
C VAL A 118 3.07 6.47 -22.35
N LEU A 119 3.18 5.42 -23.16
CA LEU A 119 4.13 5.32 -24.26
C LEU A 119 3.37 5.29 -25.59
N ILE A 120 3.70 6.22 -26.48
CA ILE A 120 3.04 6.42 -27.76
C ILE A 120 4.05 6.20 -28.88
N SER A 121 3.71 5.32 -29.80
CA SER A 121 4.52 4.96 -30.96
C SER A 121 3.68 4.92 -32.23
N PRO A 122 4.27 5.17 -33.41
CA PRO A 122 3.61 4.96 -34.69
C PRO A 122 3.30 3.48 -34.99
N ARG A 123 3.91 2.55 -34.25
CA ARG A 123 3.79 1.10 -34.40
C ARG A 123 3.36 0.45 -33.08
N PRO A 124 2.64 -0.69 -33.13
CA PRO A 124 2.35 -1.50 -31.94
C PRO A 124 3.61 -1.74 -31.12
N LEU A 125 3.49 -1.60 -29.81
CA LEU A 125 4.57 -1.73 -28.83
C LEU A 125 4.21 -2.83 -27.85
N ASP A 126 5.16 -3.73 -27.62
CA ASP A 126 5.19 -4.59 -26.46
C ASP A 126 6.29 -4.13 -25.50
N GLY A 127 6.07 -4.30 -24.22
CA GLY A 127 6.93 -3.80 -23.15
C GLY A 127 7.29 -4.90 -22.17
N GLU A 128 8.56 -5.30 -22.19
CA GLU A 128 9.07 -6.26 -21.22
C GLU A 128 9.54 -5.51 -19.97
N TRP A 129 8.89 -5.82 -18.84
CA TRP A 129 9.17 -5.20 -17.55
C TRP A 129 10.20 -6.02 -16.76
N ARG A 130 11.36 -5.42 -16.46
CA ARG A 130 12.39 -6.07 -15.65
C ARG A 130 12.81 -5.19 -14.49
N GLY A 131 12.44 -5.58 -13.28
CA GLY A 131 12.83 -4.93 -12.02
C GLY A 131 14.04 -5.60 -11.38
N ALA A 132 14.94 -4.80 -10.82
CA ALA A 132 16.03 -5.27 -9.98
C ALA A 132 16.33 -4.27 -8.85
N PRO A 133 16.62 -4.74 -7.62
CA PRO A 133 17.09 -3.86 -6.56
C PRO A 133 18.50 -3.35 -6.87
N GLU A 134 18.76 -2.06 -6.62
CA GLU A 134 20.06 -1.42 -6.82
C GLU A 134 20.25 -0.30 -5.79
N ASP A 135 21.25 -0.45 -4.91
CA ASP A 135 21.64 0.52 -3.87
C ASP A 135 20.48 1.07 -3.02
N GLY A 136 19.57 0.19 -2.58
CA GLY A 136 18.43 0.56 -1.74
C GLY A 136 17.30 1.27 -2.49
N ARG A 137 17.42 1.39 -3.83
CA ARG A 137 16.36 1.77 -4.75
C ARG A 137 15.97 0.57 -5.60
N TRP A 138 14.88 0.71 -6.33
CA TRP A 138 14.43 -0.28 -7.28
C TRP A 138 14.56 0.27 -8.69
N ARG A 139 15.45 -0.33 -9.48
CA ARG A 139 15.61 0.02 -10.88
C ARG A 139 14.71 -0.87 -11.71
N VAL A 140 13.86 -0.26 -12.52
CA VAL A 140 13.11 -0.96 -13.56
C VAL A 140 13.65 -0.56 -14.91
N ARG A 141 13.88 -1.57 -15.76
CA ARG A 141 14.09 -1.38 -17.19
C ARG A 141 12.84 -1.86 -17.92
N LEU A 142 12.21 -0.95 -18.62
CA LEU A 142 11.15 -1.22 -19.57
C LEU A 142 11.81 -1.36 -20.95
N ALA A 143 11.97 -2.59 -21.41
CA ALA A 143 12.47 -2.86 -22.75
C ALA A 143 11.31 -2.84 -23.74
N LEU A 144 11.39 -1.97 -24.73
CA LEU A 144 10.33 -1.79 -25.72
C LEU A 144 10.66 -2.59 -26.98
N ARG A 145 9.67 -3.32 -27.50
CA ARG A 145 9.78 -4.11 -28.71
C ARG A 145 8.56 -3.88 -29.60
N PRO A 146 8.68 -4.07 -30.92
CA PRO A 146 7.51 -4.18 -31.77
C PRO A 146 6.74 -5.46 -31.42
N GLU A 147 5.40 -5.36 -31.40
CA GLU A 147 4.49 -6.52 -31.37
C GLU A 147 4.53 -7.30 -32.69
#